data_AF-A0A7U4LN45-F1
#
_entry.id   AF-A0A7U4LN45-F1
#
_cell.length_a   1.000
_cell.length_b   1.000
_cell.length_c   1.000
_cell.angle_alpha   90.00
_cell.angle_beta   90.00
_cell.angle_gamma   90.00
#
_symmetry.space_group_name_H-M   'P 1'
#
loop_
_entity.id
_entity.type
_entity.pdbx_description
1 polymer ?
#
loop_
_entity_poly.entity_id
_entity_poly.type
_entity_poly.pdbx_seq_one_letter_code
_entity_poly.pdbx_strand_id
1 'polypeptide(L)'
;MVIEIANRCIKMKLPNGKVVDILPEVFQEISKWIQNDDYAPEGGGFILGYKHEGTGNISLEYVTYPQPLDILNRVYFKIRDPIHKILLLKARARKSFYMGVWHTHPQTIPAPSQVDWDDWNETLIKDKTASEYVFFLIAGTESIRVWVGDFKTKHIVEIFECEKEGDLYKKI
;
A
#
# COMPACT_ATOMS: atom_id res chain seq x y z
N MET A 1 11.72 -10.98 -3.35
CA MET A 1 10.62 -11.94 -3.54
C MET A 1 9.37 -11.10 -3.65
N VAL A 2 8.66 -11.23 -4.75
CA VAL A 2 7.53 -10.37 -5.09
C VAL A 2 6.23 -11.07 -4.72
N ILE A 3 5.20 -10.31 -4.34
CA ILE A 3 3.89 -10.88 -4.01
C ILE A 3 3.13 -11.08 -5.32
N GLU A 4 2.84 -12.33 -5.68
CA GLU A 4 1.85 -12.61 -6.72
C GLU A 4 0.50 -12.03 -6.28
N ILE A 5 -0.31 -11.53 -7.23
CA ILE A 5 -1.65 -11.00 -6.92
C ILE A 5 -2.45 -12.09 -6.19
N ALA A 6 -2.61 -11.92 -4.87
CA ALA A 6 -3.01 -12.98 -3.98
C ALA A 6 -4.49 -12.89 -3.61
N ASN A 7 -5.21 -14.01 -3.74
CA ASN A 7 -6.56 -14.19 -3.18
C ASN A 7 -6.53 -14.68 -1.73
N ARG A 8 -5.46 -14.36 -0.99
CA ARG A 8 -5.26 -14.73 0.41
C ARG A 8 -4.68 -13.56 1.20
N CYS A 9 -4.78 -13.64 2.51
CA CYS A 9 -4.06 -12.74 3.40
C CYS A 9 -2.55 -12.98 3.28
N ILE A 10 -1.79 -11.90 3.09
CA ILE A 10 -0.33 -11.91 3.04
C ILE A 10 0.19 -11.24 4.31
N LYS A 11 1.02 -11.96 5.05
CA LYS A 11 1.67 -11.45 6.26
C LYS A 11 3.07 -10.98 5.93
N MET A 12 3.44 -9.78 6.35
CA MET A 12 4.78 -9.23 6.12
C MET A 12 5.40 -8.74 7.42
N LYS A 13 6.73 -8.89 7.52
CA LYS A 13 7.49 -8.49 8.71
C LYS A 13 7.81 -6.99 8.66
N LEU A 14 7.48 -6.28 9.74
CA LEU A 14 7.80 -4.87 9.91
C LEU A 14 9.17 -4.67 10.59
N PRO A 15 9.83 -3.52 10.38
CA PRO A 15 11.15 -3.24 10.98
C PRO A 15 11.18 -3.31 12.52
N ASN A 16 10.07 -2.98 13.18
CA ASN A 16 9.91 -3.07 14.64
C ASN A 16 9.69 -4.52 15.17
N GLY A 17 9.75 -5.53 14.31
CA GLY A 17 9.51 -6.93 14.65
C GLY A 17 8.04 -7.33 14.75
N LYS A 18 7.10 -6.39 14.54
CA LYS A 18 5.67 -6.68 14.38
C LYS A 18 5.37 -7.16 12.97
N VAL A 19 4.10 -7.43 12.70
CA VAL A 19 3.63 -7.84 11.38
C VAL A 19 2.51 -6.95 10.86
N VAL A 20 2.44 -6.85 9.55
CA VAL A 20 1.28 -6.32 8.83
C VAL A 20 0.60 -7.47 8.09
N ASP A 21 -0.72 -7.54 8.24
CA ASP A 21 -1.60 -8.41 7.46
C ASP A 21 -2.24 -7.58 6.34
N ILE A 22 -1.94 -7.93 5.10
CA ILE A 22 -2.57 -7.34 3.92
C ILE A 22 -3.69 -8.28 3.49
N LEU A 23 -4.93 -7.84 3.66
CA LEU A 23 -6.12 -8.66 3.39
C LEU A 23 -6.33 -8.84 1.87
N PRO A 24 -6.94 -9.97 1.44
CA PRO A 24 -7.12 -10.27 0.02
C PRO A 24 -7.89 -9.18 -0.74
N GLU A 25 -8.81 -8.48 -0.09
CA GLU A 25 -9.59 -7.39 -0.69
C GLU A 25 -8.71 -6.26 -1.22
N VAL A 26 -7.57 -5.99 -0.58
CA VAL A 26 -6.59 -5.01 -1.05
C VAL A 26 -6.02 -5.43 -2.40
N PHE A 27 -5.53 -6.67 -2.50
CA PHE A 27 -4.94 -7.19 -3.73
C PHE A 27 -5.98 -7.33 -4.84
N GLN A 28 -7.19 -7.79 -4.50
CA GLN A 28 -8.30 -7.93 -5.45
C GLN A 28 -8.71 -6.60 -6.06
N GLU A 29 -8.78 -5.54 -5.25
CA GLU A 29 -9.11 -4.22 -5.78
C GLU A 29 -7.98 -3.70 -6.69
N ILE A 30 -6.72 -3.75 -6.22
CA ILE A 30 -5.55 -3.33 -7.01
C ILE A 30 -5.46 -4.08 -8.34
N SER A 31 -5.78 -5.38 -8.36
CA SER A 31 -5.69 -6.22 -9.56
C SER A 31 -6.58 -5.76 -10.73
N LYS A 32 -7.64 -5.00 -10.44
CA LYS A 32 -8.54 -4.44 -11.47
C LYS A 32 -7.90 -3.30 -12.26
N TRP A 33 -6.81 -2.75 -11.76
CA TRP A 33 -6.14 -1.56 -12.29
C TRP A 33 -4.76 -1.85 -12.88
N ILE A 34 -4.40 -3.13 -13.00
CA ILE A 34 -3.14 -3.53 -13.62
C ILE A 34 -3.11 -3.08 -15.09
N GLN A 35 -1.99 -2.50 -15.49
CA GLN A 35 -1.75 -1.97 -16.84
C GLN A 35 -1.42 -3.09 -17.84
N ASN A 36 -2.42 -3.91 -18.15
CA ASN A 36 -2.30 -5.10 -19.01
C ASN A 36 -2.34 -4.82 -20.51
N ASP A 37 -2.53 -3.56 -20.92
CA ASP A 37 -2.45 -3.14 -22.32
C ASP A 37 -1.65 -1.82 -22.44
N ASP A 38 -1.25 -1.49 -23.68
CA ASP A 38 -0.36 -0.37 -23.96
C ASP A 38 -0.97 1.00 -23.63
N TYR A 39 -2.29 1.10 -23.46
CA TYR A 39 -3.01 2.34 -23.21
C TYR A 39 -3.59 2.42 -21.81
N ALA A 40 -3.58 1.33 -21.04
CA ALA A 40 -4.06 1.28 -19.69
C ALA A 40 -3.34 2.32 -18.81
N PRO A 41 -4.08 3.27 -18.21
CA PRO A 41 -3.49 4.29 -17.35
C PRO A 41 -3.02 3.69 -16.03
N GLU A 42 -2.12 4.39 -15.36
CA GLU A 42 -1.79 4.11 -13.98
C GLU A 42 -3.04 4.29 -13.09
N GLY A 43 -3.31 3.28 -12.27
CA GLY A 43 -4.29 3.37 -11.19
C GLY A 43 -3.59 3.62 -9.86
N GLY A 44 -4.32 4.18 -8.89
CA GLY A 44 -3.82 4.34 -7.54
C GLY A 44 -4.89 4.82 -6.56
N GLY A 45 -4.47 5.03 -5.31
CA GLY A 45 -5.36 5.50 -4.26
C GLY A 45 -4.76 5.38 -2.86
N PHE A 46 -5.60 5.63 -1.86
CA PHE A 46 -5.25 5.47 -0.45
C PHE A 46 -5.47 4.04 0.03
N ILE A 47 -4.61 3.62 0.95
CA ILE A 47 -4.72 2.39 1.71
C ILE A 47 -5.36 2.69 3.06
N LEU A 48 -6.32 1.86 3.45
CA LEU A 48 -7.03 1.93 4.72
C LEU A 48 -6.77 0.71 5.58
N GLY A 49 -6.71 0.93 6.89
CA GLY A 49 -6.39 -0.12 7.84
C GLY A 49 -6.36 0.38 9.27
N TYR A 50 -5.86 -0.46 10.17
CA TYR A 50 -5.80 -0.14 11.59
C TYR A 50 -4.66 -0.89 12.28
N LYS A 51 -4.27 -0.37 13.45
CA LYS A 51 -3.31 -0.99 14.35
C LYS A 51 -4.07 -1.70 15.48
N HIS A 52 -3.70 -2.94 15.76
CA HIS A 52 -4.27 -3.73 16.86
C HIS A 52 -3.67 -3.28 18.19
N GLU A 53 -4.48 -2.77 19.12
CA GLU A 53 -3.98 -2.21 20.40
C GLU A 53 -3.21 -3.21 21.26
N GLY A 54 -3.65 -4.47 21.31
CA GLY A 54 -3.04 -5.50 22.16
C GLY A 54 -1.71 -6.06 21.64
N THR A 55 -1.53 -6.15 20.31
CA THR A 55 -0.35 -6.78 19.71
C THR A 55 0.60 -5.78 19.07
N GLY A 56 0.09 -4.61 18.67
CA GLY A 56 0.79 -3.63 17.83
C GLY A 56 0.92 -4.06 16.37
N ASN A 57 0.30 -5.18 15.97
CA ASN A 57 0.24 -5.59 14.57
C ASN A 57 -0.66 -4.65 13.77
N ILE A 58 -0.54 -4.69 12.46
CA ILE A 58 -1.29 -3.84 11.54
C ILE A 58 -2.13 -4.70 10.60
N SER A 59 -3.32 -4.23 10.23
CA SER A 59 -4.11 -4.80 9.13
C SER A 59 -4.37 -3.73 8.08
N LEU A 60 -4.06 -4.04 6.82
CA LEU A 60 -4.48 -3.25 5.64
C LEU A 60 -5.66 -3.99 5.01
N GLU A 61 -6.84 -3.37 5.04
CA GLU A 61 -8.10 -4.08 4.76
C GLU A 61 -8.85 -3.56 3.53
N TYR A 62 -8.49 -2.37 3.06
CA TYR A 62 -9.19 -1.74 1.95
C TYR A 62 -8.28 -0.75 1.24
N VAL A 63 -8.55 -0.53 -0.05
CA VAL A 63 -7.97 0.59 -0.80
C VAL A 63 -9.07 1.38 -1.48
N THR A 64 -8.94 2.71 -1.49
CA THR A 64 -9.72 3.51 -2.42
C THR A 64 -9.19 3.27 -3.83
N TYR A 65 -10.06 3.37 -4.82
CA TYR A 65 -9.74 3.16 -6.23
C TYR A 65 -9.89 4.47 -7.02
N PRO A 66 -9.28 4.58 -8.22
CA PRO A 66 -9.42 5.74 -9.09
C PRO A 66 -10.86 6.20 -9.27
N GLN A 67 -11.04 7.51 -9.20
CA GLN A 67 -12.33 8.19 -9.33
C GLN A 67 -12.34 9.11 -10.58
N PRO A 68 -13.53 9.49 -11.08
CA PRO A 68 -13.64 10.24 -12.34
C PRO A 68 -12.89 11.57 -12.41
N LEU A 69 -12.64 12.23 -11.27
CA LEU A 69 -11.93 13.52 -11.24
C LEU A 69 -10.44 13.40 -10.95
N ASP A 70 -9.90 12.19 -10.81
CA ASP A 70 -8.46 11.99 -10.70
C ASP A 70 -7.75 12.31 -12.00
N ILE A 71 -6.45 12.63 -11.90
CA ILE A 71 -5.60 12.80 -13.08
C ILE A 71 -4.81 11.51 -13.26
N LEU A 72 -5.02 10.85 -14.38
CA LEU A 72 -4.37 9.59 -14.71
C LEU A 72 -3.85 9.62 -16.15
N ASN A 73 -2.60 9.21 -16.32
CA ASN A 73 -2.04 8.77 -17.60
C ASN A 73 -1.22 7.49 -17.36
N ARG A 74 -0.54 6.97 -18.38
CA ARG A 74 0.16 5.68 -18.29
C ARG A 74 1.29 5.61 -17.27
N VAL A 75 1.89 6.73 -16.88
CA VAL A 75 3.07 6.79 -16.00
C VAL A 75 2.93 7.87 -14.93
N TYR A 76 1.70 8.28 -14.65
CA TYR A 76 1.40 9.29 -13.66
C TYR A 76 -0.03 9.15 -13.18
N PHE A 77 -0.20 9.07 -11.86
CA PHE A 77 -1.48 9.14 -11.19
C PHE A 77 -1.47 10.21 -10.09
N LYS A 78 -2.55 11.00 -10.03
CA LYS A 78 -2.76 12.00 -8.98
C LYS A 78 -4.18 11.94 -8.46
N ILE A 79 -4.27 11.62 -7.17
CA ILE A 79 -5.50 11.67 -6.39
C ILE A 79 -5.98 13.13 -6.31
N ARG A 80 -7.12 13.44 -6.91
CA ARG A 80 -7.75 14.77 -6.84
C ARG A 80 -9.21 14.71 -6.46
N ASP A 81 -9.89 13.59 -6.72
CA ASP A 81 -11.31 13.50 -6.50
C ASP A 81 -11.65 13.61 -4.99
N PRO A 82 -12.57 14.51 -4.59
CA PRO A 82 -12.97 14.65 -3.19
C PRO A 82 -13.63 13.38 -2.62
N ILE A 83 -14.10 12.45 -3.45
CA ILE A 83 -14.66 11.16 -3.02
C ILE A 83 -13.67 10.39 -2.14
N HIS A 84 -12.37 10.43 -2.43
CA HIS A 84 -11.37 9.77 -1.58
C HIS A 84 -11.41 10.26 -0.13
N LYS A 85 -11.60 11.57 0.09
CA LYS A 85 -11.75 12.15 1.44
C LYS A 85 -13.04 11.70 2.10
N ILE A 86 -14.13 11.58 1.35
CA ILE A 86 -15.40 11.07 1.86
C ILE A 86 -15.25 9.60 2.29
N LEU A 87 -14.54 8.78 1.50
CA LEU A 87 -14.26 7.39 1.84
C LEU A 87 -13.40 7.28 3.10
N LEU A 88 -12.35 8.10 3.23
CA LEU A 88 -11.53 8.20 4.44
C LEU A 88 -12.37 8.55 5.68
N LEU A 89 -13.26 9.54 5.57
CA LEU A 89 -14.15 9.95 6.67
C LEU A 89 -15.14 8.84 7.06
N LYS A 90 -15.70 8.12 6.08
CA LYS A 90 -16.60 6.98 6.32
C LYS A 90 -15.86 5.82 7.00
N ALA A 91 -14.65 5.50 6.54
CA ALA A 91 -13.82 4.46 7.12
C ALA A 91 -13.45 4.77 8.57
N ARG A 92 -13.17 6.04 8.87
CA ARG A 92 -12.87 6.50 10.24
C ARG A 92 -13.99 6.19 11.23
N ALA A 93 -15.26 6.28 10.81
CA ALA A 93 -16.40 5.91 11.65
C ALA A 93 -16.40 4.42 12.05
N ARG A 94 -15.70 3.58 11.29
CA ARG A 94 -15.51 2.13 11.54
C ARG A 94 -14.14 1.82 12.13
N LYS A 95 -13.39 2.83 12.61
CA LYS A 95 -12.02 2.71 13.13
C LYS A 95 -11.02 2.17 12.10
N SER A 96 -11.24 2.48 10.82
CA SER A 96 -10.30 2.24 9.74
C SER A 96 -9.76 3.56 9.23
N PHE A 97 -8.45 3.67 9.08
CA PHE A 97 -7.74 4.94 8.94
C PHE A 97 -6.78 4.89 7.76
N TYR A 98 -6.32 6.07 7.34
CA TYR A 98 -5.26 6.20 6.34
C TYR A 98 -3.97 5.50 6.79
N MET A 99 -3.45 4.63 5.93
CA MET A 99 -2.21 3.87 6.15
C MET A 99 -1.15 4.14 5.09
N GLY A 100 -1.49 4.77 3.96
CA GLY A 100 -0.55 5.10 2.90
C GLY A 100 -1.18 5.06 1.52
N VAL A 101 -0.38 4.85 0.47
CA VAL A 101 -0.82 4.91 -0.92
C VAL A 101 -0.42 3.67 -1.70
N TRP A 102 -1.17 3.39 -2.75
CA TRP A 102 -0.82 2.38 -3.74
C TRP A 102 -0.94 2.97 -5.14
N HIS A 103 -0.18 2.42 -6.08
CA HIS A 103 -0.35 2.68 -7.50
C HIS A 103 0.14 1.49 -8.36
N THR A 104 -0.06 1.56 -9.67
CA THR A 104 0.36 0.51 -10.62
C THR A 104 1.48 0.97 -11.54
N HIS A 105 2.39 0.09 -11.92
CA HIS A 105 3.35 0.34 -13.00
C HIS A 105 3.11 -0.66 -14.15
N PRO A 106 3.43 -0.28 -15.39
CA PRO A 106 3.38 -1.18 -16.55
C PRO A 106 4.58 -2.16 -16.59
N GLN A 107 5.31 -2.31 -15.48
CA GLN A 107 6.48 -3.17 -15.34
C GLN A 107 6.04 -4.53 -14.81
N THR A 108 6.63 -5.64 -15.28
CA THR A 108 6.36 -6.98 -14.71
C THR A 108 6.69 -7.05 -13.22
N ILE A 109 7.90 -6.61 -12.89
CA ILE A 109 8.35 -6.41 -11.51
C ILE A 109 8.49 -4.91 -11.30
N PRO A 110 7.62 -4.29 -10.50
CA PRO A 110 7.62 -2.85 -10.37
C PRO A 110 8.88 -2.36 -9.66
N ALA A 111 9.35 -1.17 -9.99
CA ALA A 111 10.37 -0.46 -9.23
C ALA A 111 9.92 0.99 -9.03
N PRO A 112 10.11 1.58 -7.84
CA PRO A 112 9.78 2.99 -7.64
C PRO A 112 10.63 3.85 -8.57
N SER A 113 9.98 4.79 -9.23
CA SER A 113 10.60 5.86 -10.00
C SER A 113 11.20 6.93 -9.06
N GLN A 114 11.92 7.89 -9.62
CA GLN A 114 12.40 9.03 -8.83
C GLN A 114 11.24 9.87 -8.28
N VAL A 115 10.15 9.99 -9.04
CA VAL A 115 8.95 10.72 -8.60
C VAL A 115 8.32 10.03 -7.39
N ASP A 116 8.26 8.70 -7.38
CA ASP A 116 7.77 7.94 -6.23
C ASP A 116 8.62 8.20 -4.99
N TRP A 117 9.94 8.16 -5.12
CA TRP A 117 10.84 8.45 -4.01
C TRP A 117 10.64 9.86 -3.46
N ASP A 118 10.51 10.86 -4.32
CA ASP A 118 10.32 12.24 -3.91
C ASP A 118 8.98 12.41 -3.17
N ASP A 119 7.89 11.85 -3.70
CA ASP A 119 6.55 11.88 -3.10
C ASP A 119 6.48 11.13 -1.76
N TRP A 120 7.15 9.98 -1.65
CA TRP A 120 7.17 9.19 -0.41
C TRP A 120 7.99 9.88 0.69
N ASN A 121 9.10 10.50 0.33
CA ASN A 121 9.88 11.31 1.27
C ASN A 121 9.09 12.53 1.73
N GLU A 122 8.34 13.18 0.84
CA GLU A 122 7.44 14.28 1.20
C GLU A 122 6.33 13.81 2.15
N THR A 123 5.72 12.66 1.88
CA THR A 123 4.70 12.04 2.74
C THR A 123 5.23 11.80 4.15
N LEU A 124 6.47 11.32 4.30
CA LEU A 124 7.11 11.14 5.61
C LEU A 124 7.30 12.45 6.39
N ILE A 125 7.29 13.61 5.72
CA ILE A 125 7.42 14.93 6.35
C ILE A 125 6.05 15.51 6.69
N LYS A 126 5.07 15.39 5.79
CA LYS A 126 3.80 16.12 5.85
C LYS A 126 2.65 15.34 6.45
N ASP A 127 2.64 14.02 6.28
CA ASP A 127 1.48 13.17 6.61
C ASP A 127 1.63 12.49 7.96
N LYS A 128 0.51 11.91 8.41
CA LYS A 128 0.43 11.01 9.56
C LYS A 128 -0.55 9.88 9.24
N THR A 129 -0.22 8.67 9.67
CA THR A 129 -1.12 7.51 9.59
C THR A 129 -1.59 7.11 10.99
N ALA A 130 -2.42 6.06 11.08
CA ALA A 130 -2.80 5.45 12.35
C ALA A 130 -1.72 4.52 12.94
N SER A 131 -0.50 4.50 12.37
CA SER A 131 0.63 3.74 12.88
C SER A 131 1.94 4.52 12.80
N GLU A 132 3.02 3.94 13.29
CA GLU A 132 4.38 4.47 13.11
C GLU A 132 4.91 4.37 11.67
N TYR A 133 4.20 3.66 10.79
CA TYR A 133 4.56 3.45 9.40
C TYR A 133 3.54 4.04 8.43
N VAL A 134 4.03 4.45 7.26
CA VAL A 134 3.24 4.65 6.05
C VAL A 134 3.60 3.56 5.04
N PHE A 135 2.58 3.01 4.38
CA PHE A 135 2.72 1.90 3.44
C PHE A 135 2.68 2.42 2.00
N PHE A 136 3.58 1.92 1.18
CA PHE A 136 3.62 2.21 -0.26
C PHE A 136 3.57 0.90 -1.03
N LEU A 137 2.53 0.72 -1.84
CA LEU A 137 2.34 -0.47 -2.67
C LEU A 137 2.51 -0.09 -4.14
N ILE A 138 3.34 -0.82 -4.86
CA ILE A 138 3.41 -0.71 -6.32
C ILE A 138 3.04 -2.06 -6.92
N ALA A 139 2.03 -2.06 -7.79
CA ALA A 139 1.59 -3.24 -8.53
C ALA A 139 2.11 -3.21 -9.96
N GLY A 140 3.00 -4.14 -10.30
CA GLY A 140 3.36 -4.45 -11.67
C GLY A 140 2.38 -5.42 -12.31
N THR A 141 2.64 -5.82 -13.55
CA THR A 141 1.71 -6.67 -14.32
C THR A 141 1.57 -8.08 -13.78
N GLU A 142 2.59 -8.61 -13.11
CA GLU A 142 2.57 -9.96 -12.54
C GLU A 142 2.77 -9.97 -11.03
N SER A 143 3.10 -8.82 -10.43
CA SER A 143 3.71 -8.84 -9.10
C SER A 143 3.58 -7.51 -8.34
N ILE A 144 3.41 -7.58 -7.02
CA ILE A 144 3.26 -6.42 -6.12
C ILE A 144 4.44 -6.35 -5.17
N ARG A 145 4.99 -5.14 -5.00
CA ARG A 145 6.04 -4.83 -4.02
C ARG A 145 5.54 -3.83 -3.00
N VAL A 146 6.05 -3.95 -1.78
CA VAL A 146 5.58 -3.21 -0.62
C VAL A 146 6.77 -2.56 0.09
N TRP A 147 6.66 -1.26 0.31
CA TRP A 147 7.59 -0.48 1.11
C TRP A 147 6.89 0.07 2.34
N VAL A 148 7.67 0.28 3.39
CA VAL A 148 7.23 1.00 4.59
C VAL A 148 8.16 2.15 4.87
N GLY A 149 7.59 3.34 5.02
CA GLY A 149 8.27 4.51 5.53
C GLY A 149 8.07 4.63 7.03
N ASP A 150 9.16 4.78 7.79
CA ASP A 150 9.13 4.98 9.24
C ASP A 150 9.09 6.48 9.56
N PHE A 151 8.02 6.95 10.19
CA PHE A 151 7.88 8.38 10.53
C PHE A 151 8.93 8.87 11.54
N LYS A 152 9.52 7.99 12.35
CA LYS A 152 10.55 8.33 13.33
C LYS A 152 11.93 8.40 12.69
N THR A 153 12.31 7.39 11.91
CA THR A 153 13.66 7.31 11.33
C THR A 153 13.78 7.98 9.96
N LYS A 154 12.65 8.27 9.31
CA LYS A 154 12.56 8.78 7.93
C LYS A 154 13.18 7.84 6.89
N HIS A 155 13.39 6.59 7.24
CA HIS A 155 13.85 5.57 6.32
C HIS A 155 12.65 4.87 5.67
N ILE A 156 12.79 4.61 4.38
CA ILE A 156 11.87 3.78 3.61
C ILE A 156 12.59 2.49 3.29
N VAL A 157 11.96 1.36 3.58
CA VAL A 157 12.52 0.03 3.30
C VAL A 157 11.48 -0.83 2.61
N GLU A 158 11.92 -1.65 1.67
CA GLU A 158 11.10 -2.72 1.12
C GLU A 158 10.92 -3.81 2.18
N ILE A 159 9.69 -4.30 2.34
CA ILE A 159 9.37 -5.44 3.21
C ILE A 159 8.98 -6.65 2.39
N PHE A 160 9.07 -7.83 3.01
CA PHE A 160 8.84 -9.11 2.33
C PHE A 160 7.83 -9.96 3.11
N GLU A 161 7.17 -10.86 2.39
CA GLU A 161 6.29 -11.86 2.98
C GLU A 161 7.04 -12.70 4.01
N CYS A 162 6.36 -13.03 5.10
CA CYS A 162 6.89 -13.87 6.15
C CYS A 162 5.89 -14.95 6.58
N GLU A 163 6.44 -16.11 6.93
CA GLU A 163 5.73 -17.19 7.58
C GLU A 163 6.07 -17.23 9.07
N LYS A 164 5.09 -17.66 9.88
CA LYS A 164 5.29 -17.90 11.31
C LYS A 164 5.81 -19.32 11.49
N GLU A 165 7.04 -19.45 11.99
CA GLU A 165 7.63 -20.73 12.39
C GLU A 165 7.94 -20.68 13.90
N GLY A 166 7.11 -21.36 14.70
CA GLY A 166 7.15 -21.24 16.17
C GLY A 166 6.78 -19.81 16.61
N ASP A 167 7.65 -19.16 17.38
CA ASP A 167 7.50 -17.77 17.83
C ASP A 167 8.20 -16.74 16.92
N LEU A 168 8.83 -17.20 15.83
CA LEU A 168 9.63 -16.36 14.94
C LEU A 168 8.96 -16.20 13.56
N TYR A 169 9.15 -15.03 12.96
CA TYR A 169 8.76 -14.75 11.58
C TYR A 169 9.98 -14.86 10.66
N LYS A 170 9.94 -15.82 9.73
CA LYS A 170 10.97 -16.04 8.70
C LYS A 170 10.50 -15.50 7.36
N LYS A 171 11.44 -14.94 6.60
CA LYS A 171 11.21 -14.51 5.22
C LYS A 171 10.95 -15.76 4.38
N ILE A 172 9.89 -15.73 3.56
CA ILE A 172 9.63 -16.76 2.55
C ILE A 172 10.59 -16.56 1.36
#